data_AF-A0A2J6H161-F1
#
_entry.id   AF-A0A2J6H161-F1
#
_cell.length_a   1.000
_cell.length_b   1.000
_cell.length_c   1.000
_cell.angle_alpha   90.00
_cell.angle_beta   90.00
_cell.angle_gamma   90.00
#
_symmetry.space_group_name_H-M   'P 1'
#
loop_
_entity.id
_entity.type
_entity.pdbx_description
1 polymer ?
#
loop_
_entity_poly.entity_id
_entity_poly.type
_entity_poly.pdbx_seq_one_letter_code
_entity_poly.pdbx_strand_id
1 'polypeptide(L)'
;MAYVKVCLCQNKEIELSCFGCCGNNFKSNEEIKKDLEKNTNEFALSKSLIEFMNRGKELHESGVCKHLIINEEDHNKIICPGHPKQNEGKEYRLGECNILHECRTSFEFKEWPKQKQARFIKFIKEKNMDSIEFSKKIDNGELLEEFNLKHEN
;
A
#
# COMPACT_ATOMS: atom_id res chain seq x y z
N MET A 1 23.92 1.53 12.66
CA MET A 1 22.58 0.91 12.70
C MET A 1 21.75 1.56 11.61
N ALA A 2 21.32 0.81 10.60
CA ALA A 2 20.44 1.33 9.56
C ALA A 2 19.09 1.69 10.21
N TYR A 3 18.79 2.98 10.29
CA TYR A 3 17.48 3.46 10.72
C TYR A 3 16.43 2.88 9.76
N VAL A 4 15.67 1.88 10.22
CA VAL A 4 14.50 1.42 9.47
C VAL A 4 13.47 2.53 9.59
N LYS A 5 13.40 3.37 8.55
CA LYS A 5 12.36 4.39 8.40
C LYS A 5 11.01 3.66 8.52
N VAL A 6 10.21 4.02 9.53
CA VAL A 6 8.91 3.37 9.76
C VAL A 6 8.03 3.67 8.55
N CYS A 7 7.82 2.66 7.71
CA CYS A 7 6.98 2.75 6.53
C CYS A 7 5.54 2.49 6.95
N LEU A 8 4.71 3.54 6.94
CA LEU A 8 3.29 3.43 7.28
C LEU A 8 2.56 2.44 6.34
N CYS A 9 2.94 2.42 5.07
CA CYS A 9 2.18 1.72 4.04
C CYS A 9 2.24 0.19 4.11
N GLN A 10 3.31 -0.34 4.71
CA GLN A 10 3.58 -1.78 4.81
C GLN A 10 4.13 -2.10 6.21
N ASN A 11 3.58 -1.43 7.23
CA ASN A 11 3.98 -1.56 8.62
C ASN A 11 3.53 -2.92 9.18
N LYS A 12 4.48 -3.70 9.72
CA LYS A 12 4.19 -5.02 10.29
C LYS A 12 3.27 -4.96 11.51
N GLU A 13 3.24 -3.85 12.25
CA GLU A 13 2.41 -3.70 13.45
C GLU A 13 0.94 -3.46 13.14
N ILE A 14 0.65 -2.89 11.96
CA ILE A 14 -0.71 -2.57 11.51
C ILE A 14 -1.37 -3.80 10.89
N GLU A 15 -0.58 -4.71 10.30
CA GLU A 15 -1.06 -5.92 9.60
C GLU A 15 -2.04 -5.63 8.45
N LEU A 16 -2.07 -4.38 7.97
CA LEU A 16 -2.82 -3.95 6.79
C LEU A 16 -1.88 -3.55 5.67
N SER A 17 -2.36 -3.66 4.44
CA SER A 17 -1.65 -3.27 3.23
C SER A 17 -2.18 -1.94 2.73
N CYS A 18 -1.33 -0.92 2.67
CA CYS A 18 -1.66 0.31 1.93
C CYS A 18 -1.02 0.25 0.54
N PHE A 19 -1.82 0.61 -0.46
CA PHE A 19 -1.46 0.66 -1.87
C PHE A 19 -1.95 1.96 -2.53
N GLY A 20 -2.21 3.01 -1.73
CA GLY A 20 -2.68 4.32 -2.17
C GLY A 20 -1.75 5.01 -3.16
N CYS A 21 -0.44 4.86 -2.98
CA CYS A 21 0.57 5.44 -3.88
C CYS A 21 0.50 4.97 -5.33
N CYS A 22 -0.31 3.94 -5.62
CA CYS A 22 -0.45 3.35 -6.94
C CYS A 22 -1.91 3.33 -7.43
N GLY A 23 -2.86 3.96 -6.75
CA GLY A 23 -4.27 3.93 -7.16
C GLY A 23 -5.01 5.22 -6.81
N ASN A 24 -5.71 5.80 -7.79
CA ASN A 24 -6.18 7.20 -7.70
C ASN A 24 -7.70 7.38 -7.62
N ASN A 25 -8.50 6.32 -7.86
CA ASN A 25 -9.96 6.49 -8.02
C ASN A 25 -10.82 5.39 -7.36
N PHE A 26 -10.20 4.33 -6.82
CA PHE A 26 -10.78 3.22 -6.05
C PHE A 26 -12.32 3.07 -6.09
N LYS A 27 -12.90 2.80 -7.27
CA LYS A 27 -14.35 2.92 -7.55
C LYS A 27 -15.20 2.06 -6.63
N SER A 28 -15.01 0.73 -6.67
CA SER A 28 -15.76 -0.21 -5.84
C SER A 28 -14.84 -1.26 -5.21
N ASN A 29 -15.16 -1.69 -3.99
CA ASN A 29 -14.36 -2.71 -3.30
C ASN A 29 -14.42 -4.06 -4.02
N GLU A 30 -15.52 -4.36 -4.70
CA GLU A 30 -15.71 -5.60 -5.46
C GLU A 30 -14.85 -5.62 -6.73
N GLU A 31 -14.81 -4.52 -7.50
CA GLU A 31 -13.92 -4.43 -8.67
C GLU A 31 -12.46 -4.44 -8.27
N ILE A 32 -12.10 -3.76 -7.17
CA ILE A 32 -10.75 -3.79 -6.61
C ILE A 32 -10.33 -5.24 -6.32
N LYS A 33 -11.19 -6.02 -5.66
CA LYS A 33 -10.91 -7.43 -5.36
C LYS A 33 -10.76 -8.28 -6.63
N LYS A 34 -11.66 -8.13 -7.60
CA LYS A 34 -11.58 -8.84 -8.89
C LYS A 34 -10.29 -8.53 -9.64
N ASP A 35 -9.88 -7.27 -9.67
CA ASP A 35 -8.64 -6.86 -10.34
C ASP A 35 -7.39 -7.37 -9.62
N LEU A 36 -7.41 -7.41 -8.28
CA LEU A 36 -6.34 -8.01 -7.49
C LEU A 36 -6.24 -9.53 -7.73
N GLU A 37 -7.36 -10.24 -7.76
CA GLU A 37 -7.41 -11.68 -8.08
C GLU A 37 -6.89 -11.93 -9.50
N LYS A 38 -7.31 -11.12 -10.47
CA LYS A 38 -6.82 -11.17 -11.84
C LYS A 38 -5.31 -10.97 -11.91
N ASN A 39 -4.78 -9.93 -11.28
CA ASN A 39 -3.34 -9.68 -11.22
C ASN A 39 -2.59 -10.85 -10.57
N THR A 40 -3.15 -11.43 -9.51
CA THR A 40 -2.55 -12.57 -8.78
C THR A 40 -2.45 -13.80 -9.67
N ASN A 41 -3.52 -14.12 -10.40
CA ASN A 41 -3.52 -15.21 -11.38
C ASN A 41 -2.53 -14.98 -12.52
N GLU A 42 -2.47 -13.76 -13.05
CA GLU A 42 -1.52 -13.41 -14.12
C GLU A 42 -0.07 -13.45 -13.62
N PHE A 43 0.19 -13.08 -12.36
CA PHE A 43 1.50 -13.23 -11.73
C PHE A 43 1.91 -14.69 -11.63
N ALA A 44 1.01 -15.57 -11.18
CA ALA A 44 1.25 -17.01 -11.09
C ALA A 44 1.55 -17.65 -12.46
N LEU A 45 1.01 -17.09 -13.55
CA LEU A 45 1.25 -17.54 -14.92
C LEU A 45 2.47 -16.89 -15.60
N SER A 46 3.06 -15.86 -14.99
CA SER A 46 4.19 -15.13 -15.56
C SER A 46 5.48 -15.96 -15.47
N LYS A 47 6.32 -15.95 -16.52
CA LYS A 47 7.58 -16.73 -16.52
C LYS A 47 8.67 -16.06 -15.70
N SER A 48 8.53 -14.77 -15.43
CA SER A 48 9.46 -14.01 -14.60
C SER A 48 8.80 -12.78 -13.98
N LEU A 49 9.38 -12.28 -12.89
CA LEU A 49 8.98 -11.01 -12.29
C LEU A 49 9.10 -9.84 -13.28
N ILE A 50 10.15 -9.81 -14.09
CA ILE A 50 10.38 -8.73 -15.08
C ILE A 50 9.25 -8.73 -16.12
N GLU A 51 8.85 -9.89 -16.61
CA GLU A 51 7.72 -10.02 -17.53
C GLU A 51 6.44 -9.46 -16.90
N PHE A 52 6.14 -9.83 -15.66
CA PHE A 52 4.96 -9.33 -14.96
C PHE A 52 4.98 -7.81 -14.77
N MET A 53 6.14 -7.25 -14.41
CA MET A 53 6.29 -5.80 -14.21
C MET A 53 6.21 -5.01 -15.52
N ASN A 54 6.51 -5.61 -16.67
CA ASN A 54 6.47 -4.94 -17.98
C ASN A 54 5.07 -4.91 -18.62
N ARG A 55 4.02 -5.27 -17.89
CA ARG A 55 2.64 -5.37 -18.42
C ARG A 55 1.93 -4.01 -18.56
N GLY A 56 2.60 -2.93 -18.17
CA GLY A 56 2.19 -1.56 -18.43
C GLY A 56 1.82 -0.77 -17.17
N LYS A 57 1.74 0.55 -17.36
CA LYS A 57 1.65 1.54 -16.27
C LYS A 57 0.22 1.99 -15.98
N GLU A 58 -0.70 1.63 -16.86
CA GLU A 58 -2.09 2.00 -16.74
C GLU A 58 -2.73 1.26 -15.56
N LEU A 59 -3.54 1.98 -14.79
CA LEU A 59 -4.35 1.39 -13.76
C LEU A 59 -5.50 0.59 -14.38
N HIS A 60 -6.04 -0.37 -13.63
CA HIS A 60 -7.37 -0.91 -13.96
C HIS A 60 -8.43 0.17 -13.81
N GLU A 61 -9.62 -0.05 -14.40
CA GLU A 61 -10.74 0.88 -14.27
C GLU A 61 -11.21 1.07 -12.81
N SER A 62 -10.99 0.05 -11.97
CA SER A 62 -11.21 0.13 -10.52
C SER A 62 -10.27 1.11 -9.82
N GLY A 63 -9.19 1.52 -10.48
CA GLY A 63 -8.12 2.35 -9.94
C GLY A 63 -6.98 1.56 -9.30
N VAL A 64 -7.01 0.22 -9.31
CA VAL A 64 -5.93 -0.63 -8.79
C VAL A 64 -4.78 -0.72 -9.79
N CYS A 65 -3.55 -0.67 -9.29
CA CYS A 65 -2.36 -0.92 -10.11
C CYS A 65 -2.29 -2.37 -10.58
N LYS A 66 -1.95 -2.58 -11.85
CA LYS A 66 -1.78 -3.91 -12.48
C LYS A 66 -0.68 -4.78 -11.85
N HIS A 67 0.21 -4.18 -11.05
CA HIS A 67 1.30 -4.88 -10.38
C HIS A 67 1.00 -5.24 -8.91
N LEU A 68 -0.19 -4.93 -8.40
CA LEU A 68 -0.61 -5.32 -7.05
C LEU A 68 -1.24 -6.71 -7.08
N ILE A 69 -0.78 -7.59 -6.20
CA ILE A 69 -1.29 -8.95 -6.05
C ILE A 69 -1.69 -9.22 -4.60
N ILE A 70 -2.47 -10.28 -4.40
CA ILE A 70 -2.71 -10.88 -3.10
C ILE A 70 -1.61 -11.92 -2.87
N ASN A 71 -0.83 -11.73 -1.81
CA ASN A 71 0.12 -12.73 -1.35
C ASN A 71 -0.58 -13.71 -0.41
N GLU A 72 -1.00 -14.84 -0.96
CA GLU A 72 -1.69 -15.90 -0.22
C GLU A 72 -0.80 -16.54 0.86
N GLU A 73 0.53 -16.49 0.70
CA GLU A 73 1.49 -17.02 1.68
C GLU A 73 1.69 -16.08 2.88
N ASP A 74 1.41 -14.78 2.72
CA ASP A 74 1.55 -13.77 3.77
C ASP A 74 0.19 -13.18 4.17
N HIS A 75 -0.68 -14.04 4.70
CA HIS A 75 -1.98 -13.66 5.26
C HIS A 75 -2.87 -12.84 4.31
N ASN A 76 -2.83 -13.15 3.00
CA ASN A 76 -3.57 -12.43 1.96
C ASN A 76 -3.23 -10.93 1.88
N LYS A 77 -2.00 -10.55 2.24
CA LYS A 77 -1.56 -9.15 2.11
C LYS A 77 -1.50 -8.72 0.66
N ILE A 78 -1.86 -7.46 0.43
CA ILE A 78 -1.76 -6.84 -0.88
C ILE A 78 -0.36 -6.26 -1.03
N ILE A 79 0.41 -6.78 -1.98
CA ILE A 79 1.80 -6.38 -2.19
C ILE A 79 2.06 -6.07 -3.66
N CYS A 80 3.14 -5.32 -3.93
CA CYS A 80 3.73 -5.24 -5.25
C CYS A 80 4.94 -6.18 -5.30
N PRO A 81 4.93 -7.24 -6.14
CA PRO A 81 6.04 -8.17 -6.27
C PRO A 81 7.32 -7.50 -6.74
N GLY A 82 7.25 -6.37 -7.44
CA GLY A 82 8.44 -5.61 -7.87
C GLY A 82 9.04 -4.69 -6.81
N HIS A 83 8.40 -4.56 -5.64
CA HIS A 83 8.88 -3.67 -4.57
C HIS A 83 10.17 -4.21 -3.95
N PRO A 84 11.16 -3.38 -3.60
CA PRO A 84 12.45 -3.82 -3.04
C PRO A 84 12.33 -4.61 -1.73
N LYS A 85 11.29 -4.33 -0.93
CA LYS A 85 10.92 -5.12 0.26
C LYS A 85 10.68 -6.61 -0.05
N GLN A 86 10.25 -6.93 -1.27
CA GLN A 86 9.98 -8.30 -1.73
C GLN A 86 11.17 -8.92 -2.49
N ASN A 87 12.24 -8.16 -2.75
CA ASN A 87 13.33 -8.56 -3.64
C ASN A 87 14.72 -8.19 -3.11
N GLU A 88 14.94 -8.32 -1.80
CA GLU A 88 16.26 -8.09 -1.18
C GLU A 88 16.87 -6.70 -1.51
N GLY A 89 16.01 -5.68 -1.64
CA GLY A 89 16.43 -4.32 -1.97
C GLY A 89 16.49 -3.99 -3.46
N LYS A 90 16.27 -4.96 -4.36
CA LYS A 90 16.25 -4.70 -5.81
C LYS A 90 14.93 -4.06 -6.26
N GLU A 91 15.05 -2.96 -7.01
CA GLU A 91 13.92 -2.18 -7.49
C GLU A 91 13.52 -2.59 -8.92
N TYR A 92 12.37 -3.26 -9.06
CA TYR A 92 11.84 -3.69 -10.36
C TYR A 92 10.71 -2.79 -10.87
N ARG A 93 10.33 -1.76 -10.12
CA ARG A 93 9.28 -0.81 -10.52
C ARG A 93 9.83 0.38 -11.33
N LEU A 94 11.15 0.47 -11.50
CA LEU A 94 11.79 1.54 -12.28
C LEU A 94 11.26 1.54 -13.72
N GLY A 95 10.85 2.72 -14.19
CA GLY A 95 10.20 2.87 -15.48
C GLY A 95 8.69 2.62 -15.41
N GLU A 96 8.20 1.72 -14.57
CA GLU A 96 6.79 1.27 -14.56
C GLU A 96 5.91 1.96 -13.51
N CYS A 97 6.51 2.57 -12.48
CA CYS A 97 5.80 3.27 -11.42
C CYS A 97 6.51 4.57 -11.03
N ASN A 98 5.75 5.52 -10.46
CA ASN A 98 6.35 6.65 -9.76
C ASN A 98 6.85 6.23 -8.38
N ILE A 99 8.08 5.70 -8.32
CA ILE A 99 8.69 5.21 -7.09
C ILE A 99 8.98 6.31 -6.05
N LEU A 100 8.89 7.59 -6.44
CA LEU A 100 9.09 8.73 -5.57
C LEU A 100 7.79 9.29 -4.98
N HIS A 101 6.64 8.77 -5.42
CA HIS A 101 5.36 9.22 -4.90
C HIS A 101 5.20 8.84 -3.42
N GLU A 102 4.82 9.83 -2.61
CA GLU A 102 4.50 9.69 -1.20
C GLU A 102 3.18 10.42 -0.93
N CYS A 103 2.17 9.72 -0.40
CA CYS A 103 0.90 10.36 -0.06
C CYS A 103 1.08 11.28 1.17
N ARG A 104 0.19 12.27 1.32
CA ARG A 104 0.22 13.24 2.41
C ARG A 104 0.34 12.58 3.78
N THR A 105 -0.46 11.55 4.05
CA THR A 105 -0.45 10.85 5.35
C THR A 105 0.90 10.20 5.64
N SER A 106 1.53 9.54 4.64
CA SER A 106 2.87 8.98 4.80
C SER A 106 3.92 10.07 5.02
N PHE A 107 3.82 11.17 4.27
CA PHE A 107 4.73 12.31 4.37
C PHE A 107 4.67 12.96 5.76
N GLU A 108 3.48 13.18 6.32
CA GLU A 108 3.35 13.76 7.66
C GLU A 108 3.79 12.76 8.74
N PHE A 109 3.38 11.49 8.61
CA PHE A 109 3.70 10.46 9.58
C PHE A 109 5.22 10.29 9.80
N LYS A 110 6.04 10.34 8.73
CA LYS A 110 7.50 10.19 8.86
C LYS A 110 8.17 11.31 9.66
N GLU A 111 7.60 12.52 9.64
CA GLU A 111 8.14 13.70 10.33
C GLU A 111 7.68 13.76 11.79
N TRP A 112 6.66 12.98 12.17
CA TRP A 112 6.15 12.97 13.53
C TRP A 112 7.13 12.38 14.55
N PRO A 113 7.12 12.90 15.80
CA PRO A 113 7.79 12.24 16.92
C PRO A 113 7.30 10.79 17.08
N LYS A 114 8.19 9.90 17.53
CA LYS A 114 7.91 8.46 17.70
C LYS A 114 6.66 8.18 18.55
N GLN A 115 6.40 9.00 19.56
CA GLN A 115 5.21 8.90 20.40
C GLN A 115 3.91 9.18 19.62
N LYS A 116 3.91 10.18 18.72
CA LYS A 116 2.76 10.47 17.85
C LYS A 116 2.59 9.37 16.80
N GLN A 117 3.68 8.86 16.21
CA GLN A 117 3.64 7.70 15.32
C GLN A 117 3.00 6.47 15.99
N ALA A 118 3.41 6.13 17.22
CA ALA A 118 2.86 5.00 17.97
C ALA A 118 1.37 5.17 18.29
N ARG A 119 0.94 6.38 18.69
CA ARG A 119 -0.49 6.68 18.90
C ARG A 119 -1.30 6.53 17.62
N PHE A 120 -0.76 6.94 16.48
CA PHE A 120 -1.44 6.79 15.19
C PHE A 120 -1.56 5.32 14.75
N ILE A 121 -0.49 4.53 14.92
CA ILE A 121 -0.54 3.07 14.68
C ILE A 121 -1.64 2.43 15.54
N LYS A 122 -1.71 2.78 16.83
CA LYS A 122 -2.75 2.28 17.73
C LYS A 122 -4.15 2.68 17.26
N PHE A 123 -4.34 3.94 16.89
CA PHE A 123 -5.60 4.47 16.36
C PHE A 123 -6.07 3.69 15.11
N ILE A 124 -5.17 3.39 14.18
CA ILE A 124 -5.49 2.58 12.99
C ILE A 124 -5.94 1.18 13.38
N LYS A 125 -5.24 0.52 14.32
CA LYS A 125 -5.58 -0.84 14.76
C LYS A 125 -6.96 -0.90 15.43
N GLU A 126 -7.34 0.12 16.19
CA GLU A 126 -8.63 0.20 16.88
C GLU A 126 -9.83 0.37 15.92
N LYS A 127 -9.60 0.80 14.69
CA LYS A 127 -10.66 1.01 13.68
C LYS A 127 -11.19 -0.29 13.07
N ASN A 128 -10.47 -1.41 13.20
CA ASN A 128 -10.86 -2.73 12.67
C ASN A 128 -11.28 -2.72 11.18
N MET A 129 -10.55 -1.98 10.36
CA MET A 129 -10.81 -1.84 8.92
C MET A 129 -10.05 -2.89 8.09
N ASP A 130 -10.51 -3.16 6.88
CA ASP A 130 -9.76 -4.00 5.93
C ASP A 130 -8.67 -3.21 5.17
N SER A 131 -7.79 -3.90 4.45
CA SER A 131 -6.68 -3.26 3.72
C SER A 131 -7.16 -2.33 2.60
N ILE A 132 -8.33 -2.59 2.00
CA ILE A 132 -8.88 -1.74 0.94
C ILE A 132 -9.36 -0.43 1.55
N GLU A 133 -10.18 -0.49 2.60
CA GLU A 133 -10.63 0.69 3.35
C GLU A 133 -9.43 1.48 3.88
N PHE A 134 -8.47 0.80 4.52
CA PHE A 134 -7.24 1.41 5.01
C PHE A 134 -6.48 2.15 3.92
N SER A 135 -6.27 1.51 2.77
CA SER A 135 -5.55 2.11 1.66
C SER A 135 -6.24 3.38 1.17
N LYS A 136 -7.57 3.36 1.00
CA LYS A 136 -8.33 4.55 0.56
C LYS A 136 -8.22 5.69 1.57
N LYS A 137 -8.41 5.40 2.86
CA LYS A 137 -8.43 6.43 3.91
C LYS A 137 -7.05 6.99 4.27
N ILE A 138 -5.99 6.22 4.02
CA ILE A 138 -4.61 6.73 4.11
C ILE A 138 -4.31 7.65 2.93
N ASP A 139 -4.72 7.24 1.71
CA ASP A 139 -4.43 7.99 0.49
C ASP A 139 -5.14 9.34 0.45
N ASN A 140 -6.44 9.36 0.75
CA ASN A 140 -7.25 10.58 0.73
C ASN A 140 -7.04 11.51 1.95
N GLY A 141 -6.27 11.07 2.95
CA GLY A 141 -5.99 11.85 4.17
C GLY A 141 -7.06 11.76 5.27
N GLU A 142 -8.13 10.99 5.10
CA GLU A 142 -9.22 10.89 6.08
C GLU A 142 -8.72 10.39 7.45
N LEU A 143 -7.88 9.35 7.49
CA LEU A 143 -7.35 8.85 8.76
C LEU A 143 -6.45 9.87 9.48
N LEU A 144 -5.72 10.67 8.71
CA LEU A 144 -4.87 11.74 9.23
C LEU A 144 -5.74 12.82 9.90
N GLU A 145 -6.80 13.26 9.21
CA GLU A 145 -7.73 14.28 9.71
C GLU A 145 -8.47 13.80 10.95
N GLU A 146 -9.02 12.58 10.92
CA GLU A 146 -9.70 11.98 12.07
C GLU A 146 -8.78 11.84 13.29
N PHE A 147 -7.51 11.49 13.08
CA PHE A 147 -6.55 11.35 14.17
C PHE A 147 -6.26 12.71 14.83
N ASN A 148 -6.01 13.75 14.02
CA ASN A 148 -5.73 15.08 14.52
C ASN A 148 -6.94 15.66 15.27
N LEU A 149 -8.17 15.49 14.76
CA LEU A 149 -9.39 15.96 15.45
C LEU A 149 -9.58 15.35 16.84
N LYS A 150 -9.18 14.08 17.04
CA LYS A 150 -9.36 13.36 18.31
C LYS A 150 -8.22 13.58 19.32
N HIS A 151 -7.05 14.03 18.87
CA HIS A 151 -5.83 14.01 19.70
C HIS A 151 -5.08 15.35 19.74
N GLU A 152 -5.58 16.36 19.02
CA GLU A 152 -5.04 17.73 19.04
C GLU A 152 -6.04 18.78 19.55
N ASN A 153 -7.20 18.33 20.09
CA ASN A 153 -8.10 19.13 20.92
C ASN A 153 -7.90 18.80 22.41
#